data_AF-A0A1M7RQ33-F1
#
_entry.id   AF-A0A1M7RQ33-F1
#
_cell.length_a   1.000
_cell.length_b   1.000
_cell.length_c   1.000
_cell.angle_alpha   90.00
_cell.angle_beta   90.00
_cell.angle_gamma   90.00
#
_symmetry.space_group_name_H-M   'P 1'
#
loop_
_entity.id
_entity.type
_entity.pdbx_description
1 polymer ?
#
loop_
_entity_poly.entity_id
_entity_poly.type
_entity_poly.pdbx_seq_one_letter_code
_entity_poly.pdbx_strand_id
1 'polypeptide(L)'
;MLTNVFTTSRENAITSITGAEIERAADRRCREMHPGRYGKATGGHQHPNGPCGECLHVAREADAAIAAEFDLPAEIEPSVGYVDVVAVERATAGEKLPLTPTELVESVYLMRADGLAPEIMARRLHLPEITLEALDLVLGVVEAIAAPLTAATGRSTSAPTLTAVPADVAA
;
A
#
# COMPACT_ATOMS: atom_id res chain seq x y z
N MET A 1 -20.83 -1.98 -24.45
CA MET A 1 -20.41 -2.93 -23.39
C MET A 1 -18.94 -2.67 -23.11
N LEU A 2 -18.63 -1.83 -22.13
CA LEU A 2 -17.27 -1.58 -21.66
C LEU A 2 -17.27 -1.89 -20.17
N THR A 3 -16.65 -3.01 -19.83
CA THR A 3 -16.58 -3.59 -18.50
C THR A 3 -15.72 -2.73 -17.58
N ASN A 4 -16.25 -2.47 -16.38
CA ASN A 4 -15.56 -2.00 -15.17
C ASN A 4 -14.08 -2.41 -15.10
N VAL A 5 -13.16 -1.45 -15.33
CA VAL A 5 -11.72 -1.65 -15.12
C VAL A 5 -11.29 -1.26 -13.69
N PHE A 6 -12.11 -0.53 -12.93
CA PHE A 6 -11.72 0.07 -11.65
C PHE A 6 -12.14 -0.72 -10.39
N THR A 7 -12.82 -1.86 -10.51
CA THR A 7 -13.30 -2.61 -9.32
C THR A 7 -12.50 -3.89 -9.02
N THR A 8 -11.54 -4.26 -9.86
CA THR A 8 -10.80 -5.53 -9.71
C THR A 8 -9.51 -5.41 -8.88
N SER A 9 -9.07 -4.21 -8.49
CA SER A 9 -7.73 -4.02 -7.90
C SER A 9 -7.66 -4.23 -6.37
N ARG A 10 -8.80 -4.46 -5.71
CA ARG A 10 -8.86 -4.52 -4.24
C ARG A 10 -8.64 -5.91 -3.65
N GLU A 11 -8.65 -6.96 -4.49
CA GLU A 11 -8.63 -8.36 -4.00
C GLU A 11 -7.28 -9.08 -4.16
N ASN A 12 -6.29 -8.51 -4.86
CA ASN A 12 -5.02 -9.21 -5.14
C ASN A 12 -3.76 -8.42 -4.75
N ALA A 13 -3.76 -7.70 -3.63
CA ALA A 13 -2.52 -7.19 -3.04
C ALA A 13 -1.83 -8.30 -2.23
N ILE A 14 -1.42 -9.38 -2.90
CA ILE A 14 -0.36 -10.22 -2.35
C ILE A 14 0.93 -9.47 -2.67
N THR A 15 1.28 -8.54 -1.78
CA THR A 15 2.56 -7.83 -1.83
C THR A 15 3.67 -8.88 -1.86
N SER A 16 4.43 -8.93 -2.96
CA SER A 16 5.69 -9.65 -2.99
C SER A 16 6.49 -9.23 -1.76
N ILE A 17 6.87 -10.18 -0.92
CA ILE A 17 7.64 -9.91 0.29
C ILE A 17 8.91 -9.19 -0.13
N THR A 18 9.07 -7.94 0.27
CA THR A 18 10.25 -7.15 -0.10
C THR A 18 11.51 -7.80 0.49
N GLY A 19 12.68 -7.56 -0.08
CA GLY A 19 13.94 -8.08 0.48
C GLY A 19 14.13 -7.73 1.97
N ALA A 20 13.62 -6.58 2.41
CA ALA A 20 13.62 -6.15 3.81
C ALA A 20 12.70 -6.98 4.73
N GLU A 21 11.64 -7.58 4.19
CA GLU A 21 10.74 -8.46 4.93
C GLU A 21 11.29 -9.87 5.06
N ILE A 22 11.92 -10.38 3.99
CA ILE A 22 12.70 -11.62 4.04
C ILE A 22 13.81 -11.49 5.09
N GLU A 23 14.51 -10.35 5.11
CA GLU A 23 15.55 -10.08 6.10
C GLU A 23 14.98 -10.01 7.53
N ARG A 24 13.82 -9.37 7.74
CA ARG A 24 13.13 -9.36 9.04
C ARG A 24 12.67 -10.76 9.49
N ALA A 25 12.19 -11.59 8.58
CA ALA A 25 11.77 -12.96 8.87
C ALA A 25 12.97 -13.83 9.26
N ALA A 26 14.05 -13.73 8.49
CA ALA A 26 15.32 -14.37 8.78
C ALA A 26 15.88 -13.91 10.13
N ASP A 27 15.77 -12.62 10.44
CA ASP A 27 16.26 -12.04 11.69
C ASP A 27 15.54 -12.62 12.92
N ARG A 28 14.21 -12.69 12.86
CA ARG A 28 13.38 -13.28 13.91
C ARG A 28 13.75 -14.75 14.14
N ARG A 29 13.85 -15.52 13.06
CA ARG A 29 14.27 -16.93 13.10
C ARG A 29 15.68 -17.08 13.70
N CYS A 30 16.60 -16.20 13.33
CA CYS A 30 17.97 -16.22 13.82
C CYS A 30 18.04 -15.96 15.34
N ARG A 31 17.20 -15.06 15.88
CA ARG A 31 17.10 -14.81 17.32
C ARG A 31 16.54 -16.01 18.09
N GLU A 32 15.56 -16.71 17.51
CA GLU A 32 14.91 -17.88 18.10
C GLU A 32 15.82 -19.12 18.08
N MET A 33 16.48 -19.37 16.95
CA MET A 33 17.32 -20.57 16.76
C MET A 33 18.72 -20.43 17.38
N HIS A 34 19.18 -19.20 17.63
CA HIS A 34 20.53 -18.93 18.14
C HIS A 34 20.53 -18.02 19.38
N PRO A 35 19.87 -18.44 20.48
CA PRO A 35 19.85 -17.65 21.71
C PRO A 35 21.28 -17.43 22.23
N GLY A 36 21.63 -16.16 22.49
CA GLY A 36 22.92 -15.76 23.04
C GLY A 36 24.10 -15.69 22.05
N ARG A 37 23.92 -16.09 20.79
CA ARG A 37 24.90 -15.96 19.70
C ARG A 37 24.54 -14.89 18.68
N TYR A 38 23.26 -14.54 18.59
CA TYR A 38 22.80 -13.44 17.76
C TYR A 38 23.51 -12.12 18.16
N GLY A 39 24.08 -11.41 17.17
CA GLY A 39 24.83 -10.16 17.37
C GLY A 39 26.23 -10.30 18.01
N LYS A 40 26.71 -11.53 18.28
CA LYS A 40 28.06 -11.76 18.83
C LYS A 40 28.98 -12.40 17.81
N ALA A 41 30.16 -11.82 17.62
CA ALA A 41 31.21 -12.37 16.77
C ALA A 41 31.90 -13.57 17.46
N THR A 42 31.20 -14.70 17.56
CA THR A 42 31.77 -15.94 18.13
C THR A 42 31.87 -17.03 17.07
N GLY A 43 33.10 -17.43 16.73
CA GLY A 43 33.44 -18.74 16.16
C GLY A 43 32.65 -19.21 14.94
N GLY A 44 32.71 -18.49 13.81
CA GLY A 44 32.28 -19.00 12.50
C GLY A 44 30.89 -18.55 12.01
N HIS A 45 30.10 -17.87 12.84
CA HIS A 45 28.82 -17.26 12.45
C HIS A 45 28.82 -15.78 12.86
N GLN A 46 29.52 -14.94 12.10
CA GLN A 46 29.55 -13.50 12.32
C GLN A 46 28.46 -12.81 11.53
N HIS A 47 27.42 -12.29 12.20
CA HIS A 47 26.65 -11.15 11.66
C HIS A 47 26.35 -10.18 12.80
N PRO A 48 27.23 -9.19 13.04
CA PRO A 48 26.99 -8.17 14.07
C PRO A 48 25.75 -7.29 13.78
N ASN A 49 25.24 -7.30 12.54
CA ASN A 49 24.14 -6.43 12.10
C ASN A 49 23.04 -7.17 11.29
N GLY A 50 22.83 -8.48 11.46
CA GLY A 50 21.78 -9.17 10.70
C GLY A 50 21.66 -10.69 10.91
N PRO A 51 20.74 -11.35 10.21
CA PRO A 51 20.56 -12.80 10.26
C PRO A 51 21.75 -13.56 9.69
N CYS A 52 21.95 -14.81 10.14
CA CYS A 52 22.93 -15.69 9.52
C CYS A 52 22.49 -16.13 8.12
N GLY A 53 23.46 -16.47 7.26
CA GLY A 53 23.19 -16.92 5.89
C GLY A 53 22.23 -18.12 5.81
N GLU A 54 22.28 -19.04 6.78
CA GLU A 54 21.36 -20.17 6.88
C GLU A 54 19.92 -19.71 7.13
N CYS A 55 19.70 -18.83 8.10
CA CYS A 55 18.35 -18.30 8.39
C CYS A 55 17.82 -17.45 7.23
N LEU A 56 18.69 -16.74 6.51
CA LEU A 56 18.32 -15.99 5.32
C LEU A 56 17.93 -16.92 4.15
N HIS A 57 18.67 -18.00 3.95
CA HIS A 57 18.36 -19.00 2.93
C HIS A 57 17.00 -19.66 3.20
N VAL A 58 16.76 -20.13 4.43
CA VAL A 58 15.47 -20.73 4.80
C VAL A 58 14.31 -19.74 4.63
N ALA A 59 14.50 -18.47 4.98
CA ALA A 59 13.47 -17.45 4.78
C ALA A 59 13.13 -17.25 3.29
N ARG A 60 14.15 -17.26 2.41
CA ARG A 60 13.95 -17.20 0.95
C ARG A 60 13.26 -18.43 0.39
N GLU A 61 13.61 -19.63 0.87
CA GLU A 61 12.97 -20.86 0.42
C GLU A 61 11.51 -20.94 0.87
N ALA A 62 11.20 -20.48 2.07
CA ALA A 62 9.82 -20.39 2.56
C ALA A 62 8.99 -19.41 1.72
N ASP A 63 9.56 -18.24 1.39
CA ASP A 63 8.93 -17.27 0.50
C ASP A 63 8.70 -17.84 -0.91
N ALA A 64 9.71 -18.51 -1.47
CA ALA A 64 9.60 -19.17 -2.77
C ALA A 64 8.56 -20.32 -2.78
N ALA A 65 8.46 -21.08 -1.68
CA ALA A 65 7.47 -22.14 -1.55
C ALA A 65 6.04 -21.57 -1.50
N ILE A 66 5.83 -20.48 -0.77
CA ILE A 66 4.55 -19.76 -0.74
C ILE A 66 4.23 -19.22 -2.13
N ALA A 67 5.19 -18.59 -2.80
CA ALA A 67 4.99 -18.08 -4.16
C ALA A 67 4.58 -19.20 -5.13
N ALA A 68 5.23 -20.36 -5.05
CA ALA A 68 4.88 -21.53 -5.86
C ALA A 68 3.50 -22.12 -5.49
N GLU A 69 3.15 -22.16 -4.20
CA GLU A 69 1.84 -22.67 -3.75
C GLU A 69 0.67 -21.83 -4.26
N PHE A 70 0.86 -20.52 -4.39
CA PHE A 70 -0.17 -19.58 -4.83
C PHE A 70 -0.03 -19.14 -6.29
N ASP A 71 0.80 -19.83 -7.10
CA ASP A 71 1.09 -19.48 -8.50
C ASP A 71 1.47 -17.99 -8.68
N LEU A 72 2.19 -17.42 -7.71
CA LEU A 72 2.61 -16.03 -7.76
C LEU A 72 3.78 -15.89 -8.75
N PRO A 73 3.74 -14.87 -9.63
CA PRO A 73 4.87 -14.56 -10.49
C PRO A 73 6.10 -14.18 -9.64
N ALA A 74 7.25 -14.78 -9.95
CA ALA A 74 8.51 -14.55 -9.23
C ALA A 74 9.01 -13.10 -9.32
N GLU A 75 8.59 -12.37 -10.35
CA GLU A 75 8.92 -10.96 -10.56
C GLU A 75 7.67 -10.27 -11.10
N ILE A 76 7.07 -9.40 -10.28
CA ILE A 76 6.00 -8.51 -10.74
C ILE A 76 6.70 -7.29 -11.28
N GLU A 77 6.69 -7.11 -12.60
CA GLU A 77 7.08 -5.84 -13.20
C GLU A 77 5.85 -4.92 -13.11
N PRO A 78 5.83 -3.95 -12.18
CA PRO A 78 4.67 -3.11 -12.00
C PRO A 78 4.42 -2.33 -13.29
N SER A 79 3.21 -2.43 -13.82
CA SER A 79 2.82 -1.61 -14.97
C SER A 79 2.99 -0.12 -14.64
N VAL A 80 3.17 0.73 -15.65
CA VAL A 80 3.36 2.19 -15.47
C VAL A 80 2.21 2.86 -14.69
N GLY A 81 1.04 2.21 -14.63
CA GLY A 81 -0.13 2.66 -13.84
C GLY A 81 -0.35 1.87 -12.53
N TYR A 82 0.57 1.01 -12.14
CA TYR A 82 0.48 0.30 -10.86
C TYR A 82 0.60 1.29 -9.70
N VAL A 83 -0.21 1.06 -8.67
CA VAL A 83 -0.21 1.85 -7.43
C VAL A 83 -0.01 0.89 -6.28
N ASP A 84 1.08 1.05 -5.53
CA ASP A 84 1.24 0.36 -4.26
C ASP A 84 0.34 1.04 -3.21
N VAL A 85 -0.79 0.39 -2.92
CA VAL A 85 -1.78 0.89 -1.95
C VAL A 85 -1.17 1.06 -0.56
N VAL A 86 -0.22 0.22 -0.17
CA VAL A 86 0.44 0.31 1.14
C VAL A 86 1.35 1.53 1.19
N ALA A 87 2.09 1.80 0.11
CA ALA A 87 2.89 3.02 0.00
C ALA A 87 2.03 4.27 0.09
N VAL A 88 0.87 4.28 -0.59
CA VAL A 88 -0.11 5.36 -0.53
C VAL A 88 -0.68 5.54 0.88
N GLU A 89 -1.14 4.48 1.54
CA GLU A 89 -1.68 4.55 2.91
C GLU A 89 -0.64 5.10 3.90
N ARG A 90 0.61 4.65 3.81
CA ARG A 90 1.68 5.12 4.70
C ARG A 90 2.05 6.58 4.42
N ALA A 91 2.11 6.98 3.16
CA ALA A 91 2.37 8.37 2.80
C ALA A 91 1.24 9.32 3.23
N THR A 92 -0.02 8.91 3.07
CA THR A 92 -1.18 9.69 3.53
C THR A 92 -1.26 9.78 5.06
N ALA A 93 -0.68 8.82 5.78
CA ALA A 93 -0.43 8.90 7.23
C ALA A 93 0.74 9.84 7.62
N GLY A 94 1.50 10.35 6.65
CA GLY A 94 2.59 11.31 6.86
C GLY A 94 3.99 10.68 6.86
N GLU A 95 4.12 9.40 6.54
CA GLU A 95 5.43 8.75 6.42
C GLU A 95 6.18 9.22 5.17
N LYS A 96 7.48 9.47 5.31
CA LYS A 96 8.32 9.91 4.20
C LYS A 96 8.73 8.71 3.34
N LEU A 97 8.07 8.53 2.20
CA LEU A 97 8.33 7.47 1.23
C LEU A 97 8.64 8.04 -0.15
N PRO A 98 9.50 7.37 -0.95
CA PRO A 98 9.67 7.70 -2.36
C PRO A 98 8.44 7.23 -3.13
N LEU A 99 7.53 8.16 -3.45
CA LEU A 99 6.34 7.86 -4.26
C LEU A 99 6.63 8.01 -5.75
N THR A 100 6.05 7.13 -6.55
CA THR A 100 5.91 7.32 -7.99
C THR A 100 4.90 8.43 -8.29
N PRO A 101 4.89 9.00 -9.51
CA PRO A 101 3.89 9.99 -9.89
C PRO A 101 2.46 9.48 -9.76
N THR A 102 2.19 8.22 -10.10
CA THR A 102 0.86 7.61 -10.00
C THR A 102 0.41 7.47 -8.54
N GLU A 103 1.29 7.01 -7.64
CA GLU A 103 1.01 6.92 -6.20
C GLU A 103 0.83 8.30 -5.56
N LEU A 104 1.57 9.30 -6.03
CA LEU A 104 1.41 10.68 -5.56
C LEU A 104 0.01 11.22 -5.91
N VAL A 105 -0.44 10.99 -7.15
CA VAL A 105 -1.78 11.38 -7.61
C VAL A 105 -2.86 10.67 -6.77
N GLU A 106 -2.72 9.37 -6.56
CA GLU A 106 -3.68 8.60 -5.74
C GLU A 106 -3.70 9.08 -4.29
N SER A 107 -2.53 9.35 -3.70
CA SER A 107 -2.42 9.89 -2.34
C SER A 107 -3.15 11.22 -2.20
N VAL A 108 -2.95 12.14 -3.15
CA VAL A 108 -3.63 13.44 -3.18
C VAL A 108 -5.14 13.27 -3.35
N TYR A 109 -5.57 12.36 -4.23
CA TYR A 109 -6.99 12.05 -4.44
C TYR A 109 -7.67 11.57 -3.15
N LEU A 110 -7.07 10.61 -2.45
CA LEU A 110 -7.62 10.07 -1.20
C LEU A 110 -7.68 11.13 -0.09
N MET A 111 -6.61 11.89 0.11
CA MET A 111 -6.59 12.94 1.15
C MET A 111 -7.60 14.05 0.86
N ARG A 112 -7.88 14.34 -0.41
CA ARG A 112 -8.93 15.28 -0.79
C ARG A 112 -10.32 14.69 -0.57
N ALA A 113 -10.54 13.41 -0.86
CA ALA A 113 -11.79 12.73 -0.55
C ALA A 113 -12.09 12.75 0.96
N ASP A 114 -11.04 12.70 1.78
CA ASP A 114 -11.11 12.87 3.24
C ASP A 114 -11.25 14.34 3.70
N GLY A 115 -11.26 15.30 2.77
CA GLY A 115 -11.48 16.72 3.04
C GLY A 115 -10.27 17.45 3.63
N LEU A 116 -9.05 16.93 3.48
CA LEU A 116 -7.86 17.61 3.95
C LEU A 116 -7.59 18.89 3.14
N ALA A 117 -6.99 19.89 3.78
CA ALA A 117 -6.55 21.10 3.10
C ALA A 117 -5.23 20.86 2.35
N PRO A 118 -4.97 21.53 1.20
CA PRO A 118 -3.76 21.35 0.40
C PRO A 118 -2.45 21.49 1.19
N GLU A 119 -2.39 22.42 2.15
CA GLU A 119 -1.21 22.65 2.98
C GLU A 119 -0.92 21.47 3.92
N ILE A 120 -1.97 20.79 4.39
CA ILE A 120 -1.84 19.59 5.22
C ILE A 120 -1.37 18.41 4.35
N MET A 121 -1.92 18.28 3.14
CA MET A 121 -1.49 17.26 2.18
C MET A 121 0.00 17.41 1.83
N ALA A 122 0.42 18.61 1.44
CA ALA A 122 1.81 18.88 1.08
C ALA A 122 2.77 18.58 2.24
N ARG A 123 2.38 18.92 3.47
CA ARG A 123 3.18 18.61 4.67
C ARG A 123 3.31 17.10 4.89
N ARG A 124 2.23 16.34 4.78
CA ARG A 124 2.24 14.89 4.98
C ARG A 124 3.00 14.16 3.88
N LEU A 125 2.91 14.65 2.64
CA LEU A 125 3.63 14.10 1.49
C LEU A 125 5.07 14.63 1.37
N HIS A 126 5.53 15.46 2.30
CA HIS A 126 6.87 16.05 2.33
C HIS A 126 7.22 16.80 1.03
N LEU A 127 6.22 17.47 0.45
CA LEU A 127 6.33 18.20 -0.80
C LEU A 127 6.85 19.63 -0.57
N PRO A 128 7.75 20.16 -1.43
CA PRO A 128 8.23 21.55 -1.32
C PRO A 128 7.14 22.55 -1.73
N GLU A 129 7.11 23.76 -1.16
CA GLU A 129 6.05 24.77 -1.42
C GLU A 129 5.76 25.05 -2.90
N ILE A 130 6.78 24.98 -3.77
CA ILE A 130 6.67 25.14 -5.23
C ILE A 130 5.72 24.10 -5.87
N THR A 131 5.48 22.98 -5.21
CA THR A 131 4.61 21.91 -5.74
C THR A 131 3.14 22.07 -5.37
N LEU A 132 2.73 23.09 -4.63
CA LEU A 132 1.29 23.38 -4.42
C LEU A 132 0.60 23.82 -5.72
N GLU A 133 1.28 24.62 -6.55
CA GLU A 133 0.79 24.98 -7.90
C GLU A 133 0.72 23.75 -8.82
N ALA A 134 1.69 22.84 -8.69
CA ALA A 134 1.68 21.56 -9.39
C ALA A 134 0.57 20.64 -8.87
N LEU A 135 0.24 20.72 -7.58
CA LEU A 135 -0.88 20.00 -6.97
C LEU A 135 -2.20 20.51 -7.56
N ASP A 136 -2.39 21.82 -7.68
CA ASP A 136 -3.57 22.42 -8.31
C ASP A 136 -3.68 22.01 -9.79
N LEU A 137 -2.56 21.94 -10.51
CA LEU A 137 -2.54 21.44 -11.89
C LEU A 137 -2.97 19.96 -11.97
N VAL A 138 -2.42 19.11 -11.09
CA VAL A 138 -2.78 17.70 -11.01
C VAL A 138 -4.25 17.54 -10.62
N LEU A 139 -4.74 18.30 -9.64
CA LEU A 139 -6.12 18.32 -9.20
C LEU A 139 -7.07 18.75 -10.33
N GLY A 140 -6.70 19.76 -11.12
CA GLY A 140 -7.47 20.20 -12.29
C GLY A 140 -7.55 19.13 -13.39
N VAL A 141 -6.47 18.37 -13.61
CA VAL A 141 -6.47 17.24 -14.56
C VAL A 141 -7.33 16.08 -14.05
N VAL A 142 -7.23 15.74 -12.77
CA VAL A 142 -8.03 14.69 -12.14
C VAL A 142 -9.53 15.03 -12.21
N GLU A 143 -9.92 16.27 -11.93
CA GLU A 143 -11.30 16.73 -12.07
C GLU A 143 -11.81 16.66 -13.51
N ALA A 144 -11.00 17.09 -14.48
CA ALA A 144 -11.36 17.05 -15.90
C ALA A 144 -11.58 15.61 -16.41
N ILE A 145 -10.85 14.63 -15.86
CA ILE A 145 -10.99 13.21 -16.20
C ILE A 145 -12.17 12.57 -15.42
N ALA A 146 -12.44 13.00 -14.18
CA ALA A 146 -13.53 12.47 -13.36
C ALA A 146 -14.93 13.01 -13.74
N ALA A 147 -15.02 14.25 -14.25
CA ALA A 147 -16.27 14.88 -14.68
C ALA A 147 -17.07 14.08 -15.73
N PRO A 148 -16.46 13.52 -16.81
CA PRO A 148 -17.21 12.71 -17.78
C PRO A 148 -17.65 11.33 -17.23
N LEU A 149 -16.98 10.79 -16.21
CA LEU A 149 -17.34 9.50 -15.59
C LEU A 149 -18.57 9.59 -14.67
N THR A 150 -18.78 10.73 -14.02
CA THR A 150 -19.96 10.99 -13.18
C THR A 150 -21.21 11.29 -14.00
N ALA A 151 -21.08 11.96 -15.14
CA ALA A 151 -22.18 12.20 -16.07
C ALA A 151 -22.72 10.91 -16.73
N ALA A 152 -21.85 9.93 -16.99
CA ALA A 152 -22.22 8.67 -17.63
C ALA A 152 -22.88 7.65 -16.68
N THR A 153 -22.74 7.80 -15.35
CA THR A 153 -23.18 6.78 -14.39
C THR A 153 -24.59 6.97 -13.86
N GLY A 154 -25.32 8.06 -14.19
CA GLY A 154 -26.77 8.18 -13.94
C GLY A 154 -27.22 7.80 -12.54
N ARG A 155 -26.36 7.96 -11.53
CA ARG A 155 -26.64 7.50 -10.16
C ARG A 155 -27.49 8.56 -9.49
N SER A 156 -28.80 8.42 -9.70
CA SER A 156 -29.84 9.15 -8.98
C SER A 156 -29.53 9.13 -7.47
N THR A 157 -29.32 10.32 -6.91
CA THR A 157 -29.27 10.57 -5.47
C THR A 157 -30.67 10.46 -4.87
N SER A 158 -31.30 9.30 -5.00
CA SER A 158 -32.44 8.96 -4.17
C SER A 158 -31.89 8.47 -2.84
N ALA A 159 -31.86 9.37 -1.85
CA ALA A 159 -31.49 9.04 -0.48
C ALA A 159 -32.31 7.82 0.00
N PRO A 160 -31.69 6.81 0.62
CA PRO A 160 -32.46 5.73 1.22
C PRO A 160 -33.28 6.32 2.38
N THR A 161 -34.60 6.34 2.19
CA THR A 161 -35.55 6.57 3.29
C THR A 161 -35.43 5.38 4.23
N LEU A 162 -34.63 5.54 5.29
CA LEU A 162 -34.56 4.58 6.39
C LEU A 162 -35.95 4.49 7.02
N THR A 163 -36.67 3.43 6.68
CA THR A 163 -37.90 3.07 7.37
C THR A 163 -37.51 2.53 8.74
N ALA A 164 -37.91 3.24 9.79
CA ALA A 164 -37.68 2.84 11.16
C ALA A 164 -38.26 1.44 11.41
N VAL A 165 -37.41 0.51 11.87
CA VAL A 165 -37.84 -0.79 12.39
C VAL A 165 -38.47 -0.53 13.76
N PRO A 166 -39.75 -0.90 14.00
CA PRO A 166 -40.33 -0.78 15.31
C PRO A 166 -39.67 -1.76 16.27
N ALA A 167 -39.21 -1.23 17.41
CA ALA A 167 -38.70 -2.01 18.53
C ALA A 167 -39.88 -2.60 19.31
N ASP A 168 -40.20 -3.87 19.06
CA ASP A 168 -41.02 -4.67 19.96
C ASP A 168 -40.62 -6.15 19.83
N VAL A 169 -39.64 -6.55 20.65
CA VAL A 169 -39.55 -7.93 21.15
C VAL A 169 -39.18 -7.84 22.62
N ALA A 170 -40.21 -7.69 23.45
CA ALA A 170 -40.17 -8.00 24.87
C ALA A 170 -41.21 -9.08 25.13
N ALA A 171 -40.75 -10.33 25.28
CA ALA A 171 -41.28 -11.38 26.16
C ALA A 171 -40.51 -12.69 25.90
#